data_AF-W4V5C8-F1
#
_entry.id   AF-W4V5C8-F1
#
_cell.length_a   1.000
_cell.length_b   1.000
_cell.length_c   1.000
_cell.angle_alpha   90.00
_cell.angle_beta   90.00
_cell.angle_gamma   90.00
#
_symmetry.space_group_name_H-M   'P 1'
#
loop_
_entity.id
_entity.type
_entity.pdbx_description
1 polymer ?
#
loop_
_entity_poly.entity_id
_entity_poly.type
_entity_poly.pdbx_seq_one_letter_code
_entity_poly.pdbx_strand_id
1 'polypeptide(L)'
;MCKENPCNKPKYPYCVEGVEVYPKPGYDYTAVDEWGKESKYFFNWWGGNLRGVRDYPINLGKHQKQLVYSPHDYGPLVHKQSWFYEGFNKDTLYNDCWRDNWAYIHEENIAPLLVGEWGGFMDGGDNEKWMTAIRDYMIENKISHTFWCYNANSGDTGGLVYYDFITWDEEKYALLKPSLWQTSDGKFIGLDHQIPLGSNGITVTEYYGGDFPEPSPTATVTPVPTPSPSPEIEKGDVNGDGSVNSTDAMWMKRFLLKLVDDFPTPTGKQAADMNDDGKINSSDMTAIKRKILKMTM
;
A
#
# COMPACT_ATOMS: atom_id res chain seq x y z
N MET A 1 -26.54 -7.05 40.47
CA MET A 1 -27.21 -6.63 39.22
C MET A 1 -26.62 -5.30 38.80
N CYS A 2 -25.61 -5.32 37.93
CA CYS A 2 -25.11 -4.11 37.30
C CYS A 2 -26.23 -3.54 36.44
N LYS A 3 -26.65 -2.30 36.73
CA LYS A 3 -27.53 -1.55 35.84
C LYS A 3 -26.74 -1.28 34.58
N GLU A 4 -27.10 -1.96 33.49
CA GLU A 4 -26.65 -1.58 32.15
C GLU A 4 -27.06 -0.13 31.93
N ASN A 5 -26.07 0.74 31.74
CA ASN A 5 -26.26 2.12 31.41
C ASN A 5 -26.62 2.19 29.91
N PRO A 6 -27.86 2.53 29.50
CA PRO A 6 -28.34 2.29 28.13
C PRO A 6 -27.76 3.19 27.03
N CYS A 7 -26.69 3.97 27.27
CA CYS A 7 -26.28 5.06 26.38
C CYS A 7 -24.84 5.05 25.86
N ASN A 8 -24.04 4.00 26.05
CA ASN A 8 -22.71 3.93 25.41
C ASN A 8 -22.54 2.59 24.70
N LYS A 9 -23.03 2.50 23.46
CA LYS A 9 -22.61 1.41 22.58
C LYS A 9 -21.09 1.54 22.37
N PRO A 10 -20.30 0.49 22.56
CA PRO A 10 -18.88 0.50 22.24
C PRO A 10 -18.68 0.94 20.78
N LYS A 11 -17.75 1.87 20.56
CA LYS A 11 -17.39 2.35 19.23
C LYS A 11 -16.26 1.46 18.71
N TYR A 12 -16.59 0.58 17.78
CA TYR A 12 -15.60 -0.31 17.16
C TYR A 12 -15.00 0.31 15.90
N PRO A 13 -13.74 0.01 15.55
CA PRO A 13 -13.22 0.38 14.24
C PRO A 13 -13.97 -0.39 13.13
N TYR A 14 -14.08 0.24 11.95
CA TYR A 14 -14.43 -0.41 10.69
C TYR A 14 -13.11 -0.70 9.98
N CYS A 15 -12.61 -1.92 10.15
CA CYS A 15 -11.42 -2.39 9.42
C CYS A 15 -11.84 -2.79 8.01
N VAL A 16 -11.23 -2.18 6.99
CA VAL A 16 -11.54 -2.45 5.58
C VAL A 16 -10.29 -2.90 4.84
N GLU A 17 -10.30 -4.14 4.41
CA GLU A 17 -9.25 -4.74 3.56
C GLU A 17 -9.29 -4.18 2.14
N GLY A 18 -8.22 -4.43 1.39
CA GLY A 18 -8.16 -4.18 -0.04
C GLY A 18 -8.86 -5.26 -0.88
N VAL A 19 -8.80 -5.08 -2.18
CA VAL A 19 -9.15 -6.11 -3.17
C VAL A 19 -7.86 -6.78 -3.68
N GLU A 20 -7.96 -7.71 -4.62
CA GLU A 20 -6.78 -8.25 -5.32
C GLU A 20 -6.34 -7.33 -6.47
N VAL A 21 -7.31 -6.83 -7.22
CA VAL A 21 -7.08 -6.14 -8.49
C VAL A 21 -7.68 -4.73 -8.52
N TYR A 22 -6.96 -3.84 -9.18
CA TYR A 22 -7.44 -2.49 -9.48
C TYR A 22 -7.16 -2.15 -10.95
N PRO A 23 -8.14 -1.67 -11.74
CA PRO A 23 -7.95 -1.41 -13.16
C PRO A 23 -6.81 -0.43 -13.43
N LYS A 24 -6.00 -0.69 -14.46
CA LYS A 24 -5.03 0.28 -14.96
C LYS A 24 -5.74 1.44 -15.66
N PRO A 25 -5.08 2.62 -15.81
CA PRO A 25 -5.66 3.73 -16.54
C PRO A 25 -6.13 3.32 -17.95
N GLY A 26 -7.35 3.71 -18.31
CA GLY A 26 -7.99 3.34 -19.58
C GLY A 26 -8.80 2.04 -19.53
N TYR A 27 -8.81 1.34 -18.39
CA TYR A 27 -9.61 0.14 -18.16
C TYR A 27 -10.57 0.32 -16.98
N ASP A 28 -11.61 -0.52 -16.93
CA ASP A 28 -12.52 -0.65 -15.79
C ASP A 28 -12.63 -2.13 -15.37
N TYR A 29 -13.47 -2.41 -14.39
CA TYR A 29 -13.68 -3.77 -13.87
C TYR A 29 -14.37 -4.74 -14.86
N THR A 30 -14.74 -4.28 -16.05
CA THR A 30 -15.25 -5.13 -17.14
C THR A 30 -14.14 -5.58 -18.09
N ALA A 31 -12.92 -5.05 -17.93
CA ALA A 31 -11.77 -5.45 -18.74
C ALA A 31 -11.45 -6.94 -18.55
N VAL A 32 -11.23 -7.63 -19.66
CA VAL A 32 -10.88 -9.07 -19.67
C VAL A 32 -9.41 -9.20 -20.03
N ASP A 33 -8.64 -9.83 -19.16
CA ASP A 33 -7.24 -10.15 -19.43
C ASP A 33 -7.12 -11.22 -20.52
N GLU A 34 -6.05 -11.10 -21.32
CA GLU A 34 -5.75 -12.01 -22.41
C GLU A 34 -4.46 -12.76 -22.08
N TRP A 35 -4.49 -14.08 -22.23
CA TRP A 35 -3.34 -14.92 -21.95
C TRP A 35 -2.10 -14.47 -22.75
N GLY A 36 -0.98 -14.28 -22.04
CA GLY A 36 0.29 -13.87 -22.63
C GLY A 36 0.37 -12.38 -23.01
N LYS A 37 -0.62 -11.58 -22.64
CA LYS A 37 -0.58 -10.11 -22.73
C LYS A 37 -0.33 -9.50 -21.36
N GLU A 38 0.09 -8.25 -21.35
CA GLU A 38 0.14 -7.48 -20.11
C GLU A 38 -1.28 -7.37 -19.54
N SER A 39 -1.39 -7.56 -18.22
CA SER A 39 -2.68 -7.40 -17.55
C SER A 39 -3.17 -5.96 -17.62
N LYS A 40 -4.49 -5.82 -17.75
CA LYS A 40 -5.26 -4.58 -17.68
C LYS A 40 -5.49 -4.13 -16.23
N TYR A 41 -4.98 -4.87 -15.25
CA TYR A 41 -5.10 -4.61 -13.83
C TYR A 41 -3.74 -4.49 -13.14
N PHE A 42 -3.69 -3.67 -12.10
CA PHE A 42 -2.67 -3.77 -11.05
C PHE A 42 -3.09 -4.90 -10.11
N PHE A 43 -2.29 -5.96 -10.06
CA PHE A 43 -2.45 -7.05 -9.09
C PHE A 43 -1.71 -6.74 -7.79
N ASN A 44 -2.28 -7.17 -6.68
CA ASN A 44 -1.60 -7.31 -5.40
C ASN A 44 -2.12 -8.57 -4.67
N TRP A 45 -1.70 -8.78 -3.43
CA TRP A 45 -2.27 -9.77 -2.53
C TRP A 45 -3.79 -9.60 -2.38
N TRP A 46 -4.50 -10.70 -2.13
CA TRP A 46 -5.89 -10.63 -1.65
C TRP A 46 -5.92 -9.80 -0.37
N GLY A 47 -6.79 -8.81 -0.30
CA GLY A 47 -6.81 -7.86 0.82
C GLY A 47 -5.72 -6.78 0.76
N GLY A 48 -4.78 -6.82 -0.19
CA GLY A 48 -3.61 -5.94 -0.24
C GLY A 48 -3.71 -4.77 -1.22
N ASN A 49 -4.69 -4.74 -2.12
CA ASN A 49 -4.83 -3.66 -3.10
C ASN A 49 -5.83 -2.59 -2.63
N LEU A 50 -5.33 -1.48 -2.12
CA LEU A 50 -6.11 -0.30 -1.71
C LEU A 50 -5.87 0.91 -2.63
N ARG A 51 -5.41 0.70 -3.88
CA ARG A 51 -5.26 1.77 -4.89
C ARG A 51 -6.55 2.57 -5.09
N GLY A 52 -7.68 1.87 -5.07
CA GLY A 52 -9.00 2.46 -5.28
C GLY A 52 -9.44 3.45 -4.21
N VAL A 53 -8.77 3.56 -3.07
CA VAL A 53 -9.12 4.54 -2.01
C VAL A 53 -8.93 5.98 -2.50
N ARG A 54 -8.01 6.25 -3.44
CA ARG A 54 -7.87 7.58 -4.05
C ARG A 54 -9.11 8.00 -4.84
N ASP A 55 -9.68 7.06 -5.60
CA ASP A 55 -10.77 7.36 -6.53
C ASP A 55 -12.14 7.18 -5.87
N TYR A 56 -12.22 6.23 -4.94
CA TYR A 56 -13.44 5.80 -4.28
C TYR A 56 -13.23 5.73 -2.76
N PRO A 57 -12.93 6.87 -2.09
CA PRO A 57 -12.71 6.88 -0.66
C PRO A 57 -13.96 6.46 0.10
N ILE A 58 -13.78 5.65 1.14
CA ILE A 58 -14.92 5.17 1.94
C ILE A 58 -15.45 6.31 2.81
N ASN A 59 -16.76 6.56 2.67
CA ASN A 59 -17.48 7.56 3.45
C ASN A 59 -18.46 6.88 4.41
N LEU A 60 -18.12 6.85 5.70
CA LEU A 60 -18.96 6.33 6.79
C LEU A 60 -19.80 7.43 7.47
N GLY A 61 -19.82 8.64 6.91
CA GLY A 61 -20.51 9.81 7.46
C GLY A 61 -20.02 10.16 8.86
N LYS A 62 -20.94 10.23 9.84
CA LYS A 62 -20.61 10.55 11.24
C LYS A 62 -19.65 9.56 11.91
N HIS A 63 -19.42 8.40 11.30
CA HIS A 63 -18.54 7.34 11.80
C HIS A 63 -17.16 7.34 11.14
N GLN A 64 -16.81 8.34 10.32
CA GLN A 64 -15.54 8.37 9.58
C GLN A 64 -14.31 8.18 10.48
N LYS A 65 -14.34 8.69 11.72
CA LYS A 65 -13.26 8.52 12.71
C LYS A 65 -13.03 7.07 13.18
N GLN A 66 -13.90 6.15 12.80
CA GLN A 66 -13.79 4.72 13.10
C GLN A 66 -13.17 3.94 11.93
N LEU A 67 -12.96 4.55 10.75
CA LEU A 67 -12.38 3.87 9.60
C LEU A 67 -10.90 3.54 9.84
N VAL A 68 -10.52 2.30 9.54
CA VAL A 68 -9.14 1.80 9.49
C VAL A 68 -9.00 1.00 8.21
N TYR A 69 -7.97 1.25 7.41
CA TYR A 69 -7.66 0.39 6.27
C TYR A 69 -6.71 -0.73 6.69
N SER A 70 -6.94 -1.93 6.16
CA SER A 70 -6.33 -3.15 6.67
C SER A 70 -5.69 -4.00 5.56
N PRO A 71 -4.56 -3.59 4.97
CA PRO A 71 -3.92 -4.34 3.89
C PRO A 71 -3.34 -5.67 4.38
N HIS A 72 -3.34 -6.68 3.52
CA HIS A 72 -2.55 -7.91 3.68
C HIS A 72 -1.32 -7.85 2.79
N ASP A 73 -0.18 -8.36 3.27
CA ASP A 73 1.05 -8.46 2.48
C ASP A 73 1.83 -9.72 2.89
N TYR A 74 2.36 -10.44 1.91
CA TYR A 74 3.03 -11.72 2.13
C TYR A 74 4.36 -11.81 1.40
N GLY A 75 5.16 -12.81 1.78
CA GLY A 75 6.46 -13.09 1.19
C GLY A 75 6.43 -14.10 0.04
N PRO A 76 7.59 -14.35 -0.59
CA PRO A 76 7.74 -15.22 -1.74
C PRO A 76 7.38 -16.70 -1.49
N LEU A 77 7.28 -17.15 -0.23
CA LEU A 77 6.85 -18.52 0.09
C LEU A 77 5.33 -18.71 0.06
N VAL A 78 4.55 -17.64 0.17
CA VAL A 78 3.10 -17.69 -0.09
C VAL A 78 2.87 -17.66 -1.60
N HIS A 79 3.46 -16.68 -2.29
CA HIS A 79 3.48 -16.64 -3.75
C HIS A 79 4.66 -15.81 -4.27
N LYS A 80 5.39 -16.34 -5.27
CA LYS A 80 6.54 -15.65 -5.86
C LYS A 80 6.09 -14.58 -6.87
N GLN A 81 5.72 -13.43 -6.33
CA GLN A 81 5.33 -12.24 -7.09
C GLN A 81 6.50 -11.63 -7.88
N SER A 82 6.18 -10.87 -8.93
CA SER A 82 7.17 -10.30 -9.85
C SER A 82 8.14 -9.28 -9.21
N TRP A 83 7.73 -8.64 -8.11
CA TRP A 83 8.56 -7.71 -7.34
C TRP A 83 9.58 -8.41 -6.41
N PHE A 84 9.55 -9.74 -6.29
CA PHE A 84 10.60 -10.52 -5.61
C PHE A 84 11.71 -10.96 -6.58
N TYR A 85 12.25 -10.00 -7.33
CA TYR A 85 13.36 -10.25 -8.25
C TYR A 85 14.70 -10.29 -7.50
N GLU A 86 15.72 -10.91 -8.10
CA GLU A 86 17.04 -11.03 -7.46
C GLU A 86 17.58 -9.65 -7.02
N GLY A 87 17.92 -9.55 -5.72
CA GLY A 87 18.43 -8.30 -5.15
C GLY A 87 17.37 -7.32 -4.64
N PHE A 88 16.07 -7.66 -4.66
CA PHE A 88 15.02 -6.84 -4.05
C PHE A 88 15.37 -6.48 -2.60
N ASN A 89 14.94 -5.32 -2.13
CA ASN A 89 15.16 -4.87 -0.76
C ASN A 89 13.96 -4.05 -0.27
N LYS A 90 14.03 -3.47 0.93
CA LYS A 90 12.93 -2.68 1.49
C LYS A 90 12.51 -1.52 0.58
N ASP A 91 13.46 -0.83 -0.05
CA ASP A 91 13.16 0.31 -0.92
C ASP A 91 12.46 -0.13 -2.21
N THR A 92 12.88 -1.26 -2.79
CA THR A 92 12.22 -1.78 -4.00
C THR A 92 10.85 -2.35 -3.67
N LEU A 93 10.69 -3.06 -2.54
CA LEU A 93 9.39 -3.53 -2.06
C LEU A 93 8.43 -2.36 -1.81
N TYR A 94 8.93 -1.26 -1.22
CA TYR A 94 8.15 -0.05 -1.05
C TYR A 94 7.70 0.53 -2.40
N ASN A 95 8.62 0.76 -3.33
CA ASN A 95 8.29 1.40 -4.60
C ASN A 95 7.42 0.52 -5.51
N ASP A 96 7.72 -0.77 -5.57
CA ASP A 96 7.09 -1.68 -6.53
C ASP A 96 5.77 -2.27 -6.00
N CYS A 97 5.61 -2.37 -4.68
CA CYS A 97 4.42 -2.95 -4.05
C CYS A 97 3.71 -1.96 -3.10
N TRP A 98 4.34 -1.53 -2.01
CA TRP A 98 3.59 -0.96 -0.89
C TRP A 98 3.07 0.46 -1.15
N ARG A 99 3.91 1.33 -1.73
CA ARG A 99 3.69 2.77 -1.89
C ARG A 99 2.30 3.08 -2.44
N ASP A 100 2.03 2.58 -3.63
CA ASP A 100 0.79 2.88 -4.34
C ASP A 100 -0.36 1.99 -3.89
N ASN A 101 -0.09 0.79 -3.36
CA ASN A 101 -1.15 -0.14 -3.00
C ASN A 101 -1.78 0.21 -1.65
N TRP A 102 -1.02 0.63 -0.65
CA TRP A 102 -1.59 0.91 0.67
C TRP A 102 -0.81 1.93 1.52
N ALA A 103 0.51 2.07 1.35
CA ALA A 103 1.35 2.92 2.21
C ALA A 103 0.98 4.41 2.13
N TYR A 104 0.64 4.90 0.94
CA TYR A 104 0.22 6.29 0.73
C TYR A 104 -0.94 6.72 1.65
N ILE A 105 -1.82 5.79 2.05
CA ILE A 105 -2.96 6.08 2.92
C ILE A 105 -2.50 6.60 4.28
N HIS A 106 -1.42 6.01 4.82
CA HIS A 106 -0.81 6.46 6.07
C HIS A 106 0.00 7.74 5.85
N GLU A 107 0.85 7.77 4.81
CA GLU A 107 1.76 8.88 4.53
C GLU A 107 1.03 10.20 4.23
N GLU A 108 -0.11 10.12 3.53
CA GLU A 108 -0.96 11.27 3.18
C GLU A 108 -2.00 11.59 4.26
N ASN A 109 -1.97 10.91 5.42
CA ASN A 109 -2.93 11.08 6.52
C ASN A 109 -4.41 10.90 6.11
N ILE A 110 -4.69 9.97 5.19
CA ILE A 110 -6.04 9.63 4.75
C ILE A 110 -6.78 8.85 5.85
N ALA A 111 -6.12 7.84 6.43
CA ALA A 111 -6.65 7.02 7.52
C ALA A 111 -5.50 6.23 8.18
N PRO A 112 -5.67 5.76 9.43
CA PRO A 112 -4.72 4.81 10.02
C PRO A 112 -4.72 3.48 9.27
N LEU A 113 -3.57 2.81 9.31
CA LEU A 113 -3.39 1.46 8.79
C LEU A 113 -3.26 0.44 9.92
N LEU A 114 -3.87 -0.73 9.69
CA LEU A 114 -3.64 -1.97 10.42
C LEU A 114 -3.21 -3.03 9.41
N VAL A 115 -1.92 -3.36 9.26
CA VAL A 115 -1.53 -4.47 8.37
C VAL A 115 -2.14 -5.76 8.94
N GLY A 116 -3.20 -6.25 8.29
CA GLY A 116 -4.10 -7.27 8.81
C GLY A 116 -3.46 -8.65 8.83
N GLU A 117 -2.64 -8.93 7.83
CA GLU A 117 -1.90 -10.18 7.74
C GLU A 117 -0.51 -9.92 7.16
N TRP A 118 0.48 -10.43 7.87
CA TRP A 118 1.86 -10.57 7.40
C TRP A 118 2.55 -11.68 8.18
N GLY A 119 3.35 -12.50 7.50
CA GLY A 119 4.13 -13.55 8.14
C GLY A 119 4.54 -14.64 7.15
N GLY A 120 5.30 -15.61 7.64
CA GLY A 120 5.93 -16.61 6.78
C GLY A 120 6.87 -17.55 7.53
N PHE A 121 7.47 -18.49 6.80
CA PHE A 121 8.53 -19.35 7.34
C PHE A 121 9.85 -18.58 7.43
N MET A 122 10.63 -18.87 8.47
CA MET A 122 12.04 -18.48 8.56
C MET A 122 12.83 -19.40 7.62
N ASP A 123 13.42 -18.82 6.56
CA ASP A 123 14.14 -19.57 5.52
C ASP A 123 15.61 -19.18 5.40
N GLY A 124 16.08 -18.19 6.17
CA GLY A 124 17.41 -17.58 6.01
C GLY A 124 17.63 -16.93 4.64
N GLY A 125 16.57 -16.70 3.88
CA GLY A 125 16.60 -16.32 2.47
C GLY A 125 15.66 -15.17 2.15
N ASP A 126 15.05 -15.22 0.96
CA ASP A 126 14.23 -14.13 0.44
C ASP A 126 12.96 -13.92 1.29
N ASN A 127 12.39 -14.97 1.88
CA ASN A 127 11.18 -14.80 2.69
C ASN A 127 11.47 -14.07 4.01
N GLU A 128 12.54 -14.47 4.69
CA GLU A 128 13.01 -13.78 5.90
C GLU A 128 13.47 -12.35 5.61
N LYS A 129 14.06 -12.11 4.43
CA LYS A 129 14.41 -10.77 3.95
C LYS A 129 13.18 -9.88 3.78
N TRP A 130 12.11 -10.40 3.15
CA TRP A 130 10.83 -9.69 3.04
C TRP A 130 10.19 -9.45 4.42
N MET A 131 10.12 -10.45 5.29
CA MET A 131 9.55 -10.32 6.64
C MET A 131 10.28 -9.25 7.46
N THR A 132 11.60 -9.21 7.36
CA THR A 132 12.44 -8.18 7.99
C THR A 132 12.11 -6.79 7.42
N ALA A 133 12.01 -6.67 6.10
CA ALA A 133 11.74 -5.40 5.44
C ALA A 133 10.37 -4.80 5.81
N ILE A 134 9.30 -5.61 5.78
CA ILE A 134 7.96 -5.12 6.14
C ILE A 134 7.87 -4.80 7.64
N ARG A 135 8.46 -5.62 8.51
CA ARG A 135 8.57 -5.34 9.95
C ARG A 135 9.21 -3.98 10.20
N ASP A 136 10.37 -3.74 9.59
CA ASP A 136 11.13 -2.50 9.80
C ASP A 136 10.35 -1.30 9.26
N TYR A 137 9.70 -1.43 8.09
CA TYR A 137 8.82 -0.39 7.55
C TYR A 137 7.67 -0.04 8.51
N MET A 138 7.01 -1.04 9.10
CA MET A 138 5.94 -0.81 10.06
C MET A 138 6.42 -0.13 11.35
N ILE A 139 7.61 -0.52 11.85
CA ILE A 139 8.21 0.11 13.03
C ILE A 139 8.55 1.58 12.75
N GLU A 140 9.24 1.85 11.63
CA GLU A 140 9.68 3.19 11.22
C GLU A 140 8.51 4.15 11.05
N ASN A 141 7.40 3.65 10.51
CA ASN A 141 6.19 4.45 10.22
C ASN A 141 5.11 4.31 11.30
N LYS A 142 5.36 3.59 12.40
CA LYS A 142 4.39 3.38 13.50
C LYS A 142 3.04 2.82 13.02
N ILE A 143 3.10 1.87 12.08
CA ILE A 143 1.92 1.21 11.51
C ILE A 143 1.50 0.05 12.43
N SER A 144 0.20 -0.03 12.75
CA SER A 144 -0.34 -1.13 13.54
C SER A 144 -0.42 -2.40 12.71
N HIS A 145 -0.36 -3.58 13.32
CA HIS A 145 -0.40 -4.85 12.58
C HIS A 145 -0.93 -6.02 13.40
N THR A 146 -1.30 -7.07 12.70
CA THR A 146 -1.58 -8.42 13.22
C THR A 146 -0.73 -9.43 12.47
N PHE A 147 0.06 -10.22 13.21
CA PHE A 147 0.95 -11.22 12.61
C PHE A 147 0.17 -12.48 12.23
N TRP A 148 0.40 -12.97 11.02
CA TRP A 148 -0.11 -14.24 10.53
C TRP A 148 0.96 -15.34 10.70
N CYS A 149 0.82 -16.26 11.63
CA CYS A 149 -0.26 -16.39 12.60
C CYS A 149 0.25 -17.01 13.90
N TYR A 150 -0.61 -17.10 14.92
CA TYR A 150 -0.29 -17.92 16.09
C TYR A 150 -0.16 -19.39 15.69
N ASN A 151 -1.12 -19.91 14.92
CA ASN A 151 -1.33 -21.33 14.65
C ASN A 151 -0.18 -21.99 13.86
N ALA A 152 0.24 -23.18 14.27
CA ALA A 152 1.31 -23.93 13.59
C ALA A 152 0.95 -24.45 12.19
N ASN A 153 -0.34 -24.57 11.89
CA ASN A 153 -0.86 -25.34 10.77
C ASN A 153 -1.29 -24.51 9.55
N SER A 154 -0.82 -23.27 9.41
CA SER A 154 -0.85 -22.57 8.12
C SER A 154 0.22 -23.17 7.20
N GLY A 155 -0.20 -23.72 6.05
CA GLY A 155 0.66 -24.56 5.21
C GLY A 155 1.80 -23.82 4.48
N ASP A 156 1.64 -22.53 4.26
CA ASP A 156 2.53 -21.64 3.50
C ASP A 156 3.30 -20.65 4.37
N THR A 157 2.92 -20.49 5.64
CA THR A 157 3.59 -19.57 6.58
C THR A 157 4.03 -20.20 7.91
N GLY A 158 3.44 -21.34 8.28
CA GLY A 158 3.51 -21.85 9.65
C GLY A 158 2.89 -20.87 10.64
N GLY A 159 3.40 -20.83 11.87
CA GLY A 159 2.98 -19.86 12.87
C GLY A 159 4.05 -19.58 13.90
N LEU A 160 3.66 -18.91 14.98
CA LEU A 160 4.52 -18.57 16.12
C LEU A 160 4.78 -19.76 17.05
N VAL A 161 4.01 -20.84 16.93
CA VAL A 161 4.20 -22.07 17.69
C VAL A 161 4.36 -23.27 16.75
N TYR A 162 4.98 -24.34 17.25
CA TYR A 162 5.05 -25.63 16.57
C TYR A 162 3.74 -26.42 16.70
N TYR A 163 3.66 -27.57 16.02
CA TYR A 163 2.45 -28.39 15.91
C TYR A 163 1.88 -28.93 17.23
N ASP A 164 2.61 -28.81 18.34
CA ASP A 164 2.07 -29.07 19.68
C ASP A 164 1.22 -27.92 20.24
N PHE A 165 1.14 -26.79 19.52
CA PHE A 165 0.44 -25.55 19.88
C PHE A 165 0.89 -24.91 21.20
N ILE A 166 2.06 -25.30 21.70
CA ILE A 166 2.60 -24.90 23.00
C ILE A 166 4.03 -24.36 22.86
N THR A 167 4.88 -25.04 22.10
CA THR A 167 6.28 -24.69 21.96
C THR A 167 6.44 -23.57 20.95
N TRP A 168 7.08 -22.47 21.35
CA TRP A 168 7.31 -21.31 20.49
C TRP A 168 8.42 -21.56 19.45
N ASP A 169 8.23 -21.01 18.25
CA ASP A 169 9.30 -20.80 17.28
C ASP A 169 10.06 -19.53 17.69
N GLU A 170 11.14 -19.72 18.45
CA GLU A 170 11.91 -18.61 19.06
C GLU A 170 12.58 -17.71 18.01
N GLU A 171 12.96 -18.25 16.85
CA GLU A 171 13.57 -17.45 15.77
C GLU A 171 12.53 -16.52 15.13
N LYS A 172 11.34 -17.07 14.82
CA LYS A 172 10.23 -16.26 14.29
C LYS A 172 9.72 -15.26 15.31
N TYR A 173 9.62 -15.66 16.58
CA TYR A 173 9.24 -14.73 17.65
C TYR A 173 10.29 -13.61 17.82
N ALA A 174 11.59 -13.92 17.71
CA ALA A 174 12.64 -12.90 17.73
C ALA A 174 12.53 -11.93 16.55
N LEU A 175 12.10 -12.38 15.37
CA LEU A 175 11.79 -11.50 14.25
C LEU A 175 10.59 -10.60 14.56
N LEU A 176 9.51 -11.14 15.12
CA LEU A 176 8.28 -10.39 15.42
C LEU A 176 8.44 -9.38 16.56
N LYS A 177 9.12 -9.78 17.64
CA LYS A 177 9.15 -9.06 18.92
C LYS A 177 9.49 -7.56 18.82
N PRO A 178 10.44 -7.09 17.99
CA PRO A 178 10.73 -5.67 17.83
C PRO A 178 9.53 -4.82 17.36
N SER A 179 8.57 -5.42 16.65
CA SER A 179 7.37 -4.74 16.15
C SER A 179 6.22 -4.70 17.17
N LEU A 180 6.34 -5.40 18.30
CA LEU A 180 5.34 -5.37 19.36
C LEU A 180 5.50 -4.08 20.18
N TRP A 181 4.38 -3.42 20.48
CA TRP A 181 4.40 -2.12 21.15
C TRP A 181 4.97 -2.24 22.56
N GLN A 182 6.13 -1.60 22.74
CA GLN A 182 6.90 -1.65 23.97
C GLN A 182 7.36 -0.26 24.41
N THR A 183 7.50 -0.11 25.71
CA THR A 183 8.23 0.99 26.35
C THR A 183 9.74 0.83 26.13
N SER A 184 10.50 1.91 26.33
CA SER A 184 11.97 1.88 26.20
C SER A 184 12.67 0.94 27.19
N ASP A 185 12.04 0.62 28.32
CA ASP A 185 12.49 -0.37 29.31
C ASP A 185 11.95 -1.79 29.04
N GLY A 186 11.24 -2.00 27.94
CA GLY A 186 10.87 -3.33 27.43
C GLY A 186 9.54 -3.89 27.96
N LYS A 187 8.71 -3.10 28.63
CA LYS A 187 7.34 -3.52 28.99
C LYS A 187 6.42 -3.45 27.77
N PHE A 188 5.66 -4.52 27.54
CA PHE A 188 4.63 -4.57 26.50
C PHE A 188 3.42 -3.73 26.88
N ILE A 189 2.85 -3.04 25.89
CA ILE A 189 1.71 -2.14 26.06
C ILE A 189 0.47 -2.85 25.49
N GLY A 190 -0.52 -3.12 26.33
CA GLY A 190 -1.82 -3.63 25.93
C GLY A 190 -2.78 -2.50 25.55
N LEU A 191 -3.66 -2.75 24.58
CA LEU A 191 -4.68 -1.79 24.16
C LEU A 191 -5.82 -1.59 25.17
N ASP A 192 -5.94 -2.48 26.17
CA ASP A 192 -6.95 -2.34 27.22
C ASP A 192 -6.58 -1.20 28.18
N HIS A 193 -7.59 -0.43 28.58
CA HIS A 193 -7.45 0.75 29.42
C HIS A 193 -7.38 0.44 30.92
N GLN A 194 -7.75 -0.77 31.33
CA GLN A 194 -7.92 -1.19 32.73
C GLN A 194 -7.15 -2.46 33.07
N ILE A 195 -7.02 -3.39 32.12
CA ILE A 195 -6.41 -4.71 32.34
C ILE A 195 -5.04 -4.74 31.65
N PRO A 196 -3.93 -4.83 32.39
CA PRO A 196 -2.60 -4.96 31.80
C PRO A 196 -2.44 -6.21 30.94
N LEU A 197 -1.53 -6.16 29.96
CA LEU A 197 -1.19 -7.32 29.14
C LEU A 197 -0.37 -8.34 29.95
N GLY A 198 -1.08 -9.28 30.57
CA GLY A 198 -0.46 -10.29 31.44
C GLY A 198 0.22 -9.68 32.66
N SER A 199 1.13 -10.42 33.29
CA SER A 199 1.82 -9.97 34.51
C SER A 199 2.94 -8.95 34.26
N ASN A 200 3.43 -8.85 33.02
CA ASN A 200 4.64 -8.11 32.67
C ASN A 200 4.36 -6.90 31.75
N GLY A 201 3.12 -6.73 31.31
CA GLY A 201 2.70 -5.60 30.49
C GLY A 201 2.09 -4.46 31.30
N ILE A 202 1.72 -3.39 30.59
CA ILE A 202 0.99 -2.23 31.11
C ILE A 202 -0.24 -1.95 30.25
N THR A 203 -1.17 -1.19 30.78
CA THR A 203 -2.32 -0.68 30.01
C THR A 203 -1.92 0.49 29.11
N VAL A 204 -2.72 0.75 28.08
CA VAL A 204 -2.57 1.96 27.25
C VAL A 204 -2.75 3.24 28.08
N THR A 205 -3.61 3.19 29.10
CA THR A 205 -3.83 4.31 30.03
C THR A 205 -2.58 4.63 30.84
N GLU A 206 -1.92 3.61 31.41
CA GLU A 206 -0.67 3.79 32.15
C GLU A 206 0.45 4.33 31.25
N TYR A 207 0.55 3.84 30.02
CA TYR A 207 1.54 4.32 29.05
C TYR A 207 1.41 5.82 28.77
N TYR A 208 0.18 6.31 28.57
CA TYR A 208 -0.10 7.73 28.33
C TYR A 208 -0.25 8.57 29.60
N GLY A 209 -0.10 7.98 30.79
CA GLY A 209 -0.28 8.70 32.06
C GLY A 209 -1.71 9.23 32.29
N GLY A 210 -2.71 8.66 31.61
CA GLY A 210 -4.10 9.11 31.64
C GLY A 210 -4.45 10.21 30.62
N ASP A 211 -3.46 10.78 29.92
CA ASP A 211 -3.65 11.83 28.92
C ASP A 211 -3.44 11.28 27.50
N PHE A 212 -4.55 10.94 26.85
CA PHE A 212 -4.50 10.39 25.49
C PHE A 212 -4.16 11.49 24.48
N PRO A 213 -3.18 11.28 23.58
CA PRO A 213 -2.95 12.21 22.50
C PRO A 213 -4.22 12.32 21.64
N GLU A 214 -4.65 13.55 21.41
CA GLU A 214 -5.77 13.81 20.51
C GLU A 214 -5.37 13.33 19.11
N PRO A 215 -6.19 12.51 18.43
CA PRO A 215 -5.84 12.04 17.10
C PRO A 215 -5.65 13.25 16.18
N SER A 216 -4.52 13.29 15.47
CA SER A 216 -4.30 14.29 14.42
C SER A 216 -5.52 14.33 13.50
N PRO A 217 -5.98 15.52 13.09
CA PRO A 217 -7.15 15.64 12.23
C PRO A 217 -6.90 14.84 10.95
N THR A 218 -7.66 13.77 10.77
CA THR A 218 -7.75 13.06 9.49
C THR A 218 -8.13 14.09 8.44
N ALA A 219 -7.46 14.09 7.29
CA ALA A 219 -7.83 14.95 6.19
C ALA A 219 -9.33 14.76 5.92
N THR A 220 -10.10 15.86 5.91
CA THR A 220 -11.52 15.78 5.56
C THR A 220 -11.57 15.41 4.09
N VAL A 221 -11.81 14.12 3.81
CA VAL A 221 -12.04 13.67 2.44
C VAL A 221 -13.29 14.38 1.97
N THR A 222 -13.09 15.41 1.14
CA THR A 222 -14.21 16.08 0.48
C THR A 222 -14.82 15.02 -0.42
N PRO A 223 -16.14 14.77 -0.40
CA PRO A 223 -16.73 13.80 -1.32
C PRO A 223 -16.36 14.23 -2.73
N VAL A 224 -15.55 13.40 -3.39
CA VAL A 224 -15.26 13.58 -4.80
C VAL A 224 -16.61 13.49 -5.51
N PRO A 225 -17.04 14.52 -6.26
CA PRO A 225 -18.23 14.37 -7.08
C PRO A 225 -18.02 13.15 -7.99
N THR A 226 -19.09 12.37 -8.16
CA THR A 226 -19.24 11.25 -9.11
C THR A 226 -18.30 11.42 -10.32
N PRO A 227 -17.53 10.38 -10.74
CA PRO A 227 -16.44 10.54 -11.69
C PRO A 227 -16.90 11.32 -12.93
N SER A 228 -16.46 12.57 -12.98
CA SER A 228 -16.36 13.35 -14.19
C SER A 228 -15.21 12.72 -15.00
N PRO A 229 -15.27 12.68 -16.35
CA PRO A 229 -14.28 11.97 -17.15
C PRO A 229 -12.87 12.40 -16.75
N SER A 230 -11.96 11.42 -16.63
CA SER A 230 -10.54 11.61 -16.33
C SER A 230 -9.98 12.84 -17.04
N PRO A 231 -9.09 13.63 -16.39
CA PRO A 231 -8.44 14.75 -17.05
C PRO A 231 -7.82 14.26 -18.37
N GLU A 232 -8.24 14.88 -19.46
CA GLU A 232 -7.78 14.55 -20.81
C GLU A 232 -6.27 14.76 -20.86
N ILE A 233 -5.51 13.68 -21.07
CA ILE A 233 -4.06 13.73 -21.14
C ILE A 233 -3.67 14.56 -22.36
N GLU A 234 -2.94 15.66 -22.15
CA GLU A 234 -2.46 16.46 -23.25
C GLU A 234 -1.35 15.71 -24.01
N LYS A 235 -1.70 15.12 -25.16
CA LYS A 235 -0.74 14.43 -26.03
C LYS A 235 0.46 15.33 -26.36
N GLY A 236 1.65 14.85 -26.05
CA GLY A 236 2.91 15.55 -26.26
C GLY A 236 3.43 16.33 -25.05
N ASP A 237 2.66 16.49 -23.98
CA ASP A 237 3.18 17.01 -22.70
C ASP A 237 3.76 15.85 -21.89
N VAL A 238 4.98 15.46 -22.25
CA VAL A 238 5.62 14.27 -21.68
C VAL A 238 6.29 14.58 -20.34
N ASN A 239 6.42 15.86 -19.99
CA ASN A 239 7.05 16.28 -18.74
C ASN A 239 6.03 16.73 -17.69
N GLY A 240 4.77 16.98 -18.08
CA GLY A 240 3.66 17.31 -17.20
C GLY A 240 3.60 18.78 -16.79
N ASP A 241 4.24 19.68 -17.54
CA ASP A 241 4.25 21.13 -17.26
C ASP A 241 3.02 21.86 -17.82
N GLY A 242 2.13 21.15 -18.52
CA GLY A 242 0.92 21.69 -19.14
C GLY A 242 1.17 22.44 -20.43
N SER A 243 2.30 22.24 -21.12
CA SER A 243 2.64 22.94 -22.36
C SER A 243 3.51 22.11 -23.31
N VAL A 244 2.97 21.69 -24.47
CA VAL A 244 3.76 20.96 -25.48
C VAL A 244 4.79 21.87 -26.18
N ASN A 245 6.08 21.70 -25.86
CA ASN A 245 7.16 22.54 -26.37
C ASN A 245 8.48 21.77 -26.61
N SER A 246 9.58 22.50 -26.85
CA SER A 246 10.89 21.90 -27.15
C SER A 246 11.46 21.04 -26.02
N THR A 247 11.01 21.26 -24.78
CA THR A 247 11.39 20.47 -23.60
C THR A 247 10.83 19.06 -23.70
N ASP A 248 9.60 18.89 -24.18
CA ASP A 248 8.99 17.58 -24.41
C ASP A 248 9.67 16.81 -25.54
N ALA A 249 10.01 17.51 -26.63
CA ALA A 249 10.81 16.91 -27.69
C ALA A 249 12.21 16.48 -27.21
N MET A 250 12.79 17.16 -26.21
CA MET A 250 14.05 16.75 -25.60
C MET A 250 13.89 15.49 -24.76
N TRP A 251 12.85 15.40 -23.93
CA TRP A 251 12.53 14.20 -23.16
C TRP A 251 12.23 13.01 -24.07
N MET A 252 11.41 13.20 -25.10
CA MET A 252 11.13 12.18 -26.11
C MET A 252 12.43 11.69 -26.77
N LYS A 253 13.36 12.59 -27.08
CA LYS A 253 14.64 12.22 -27.69
C LYS A 253 15.51 11.42 -26.73
N ARG A 254 15.57 11.80 -25.45
CA ARG A 254 16.31 11.07 -24.42
C ARG A 254 15.75 9.66 -24.24
N PHE A 255 14.42 9.54 -24.20
CA PHE A 255 13.72 8.27 -24.06
C PHE A 255 13.99 7.35 -25.27
N LEU A 256 13.83 7.86 -26.51
CA LEU A 256 14.11 7.08 -27.73
C LEU A 256 15.57 6.68 -27.89
N LEU A 257 16.50 7.48 -27.37
CA LEU A 257 17.94 7.18 -27.34
C LEU A 257 18.34 6.30 -26.15
N LYS A 258 17.39 5.88 -25.31
CA LYS A 258 17.64 5.09 -24.09
C LYS A 258 18.61 5.76 -23.11
N LEU A 259 18.57 7.10 -23.07
CA LEU A 259 19.32 7.89 -22.09
C LEU A 259 18.53 8.07 -20.78
N VAL A 260 17.22 7.83 -20.83
CA VAL A 260 16.30 7.79 -19.68
C VAL A 260 15.33 6.64 -19.90
N ASP A 261 14.97 5.96 -18.82
CA ASP A 261 14.05 4.81 -18.85
C ASP A 261 12.58 5.23 -18.68
N ASP A 262 12.35 6.47 -18.22
CA ASP A 262 11.02 7.04 -18.04
C ASP A 262 10.99 8.56 -18.21
N PHE A 263 9.78 9.09 -18.25
CA PHE A 263 9.47 10.51 -18.29
C PHE A 263 9.28 11.10 -16.89
N PRO A 264 9.36 12.44 -16.73
CA PRO A 264 9.23 13.10 -15.42
C PRO A 264 7.84 12.99 -14.76
N THR A 265 6.81 12.57 -15.50
CA THR A 265 5.43 12.44 -15.01
C THR A 265 4.89 11.02 -15.24
N PRO A 266 4.05 10.48 -14.35
CA PRO A 266 3.41 9.17 -14.51
C PRO A 266 2.60 9.01 -15.80
N THR A 267 2.06 10.10 -16.34
CA THR A 267 1.32 10.11 -17.61
C THR A 267 2.22 10.29 -18.84
N GLY A 268 3.53 10.45 -18.66
CA GLY A 268 4.46 10.87 -19.72
C GLY A 268 4.55 9.88 -20.87
N LYS A 269 4.47 8.57 -20.60
CA LYS A 269 4.43 7.54 -21.65
C LYS A 269 3.13 7.59 -22.46
N GLN A 270 1.99 7.89 -21.83
CA GLN A 270 0.70 8.04 -22.50
C GLN A 270 0.61 9.33 -23.32
N ALA A 271 1.22 10.41 -22.83
CA ALA A 271 1.40 11.65 -23.57
C ALA A 271 2.40 11.47 -24.73
N ALA A 272 3.39 10.58 -24.58
CA ALA A 272 4.42 10.33 -25.58
C ALA A 272 3.97 9.48 -26.76
N ASP A 273 2.98 8.61 -26.59
CA ASP A 273 2.31 7.89 -27.68
C ASP A 273 1.37 8.84 -28.42
N MET A 274 1.87 9.56 -29.42
CA MET A 274 1.14 10.64 -30.09
C MET A 274 0.10 10.14 -31.11
N ASN A 275 0.22 8.88 -31.54
CA ASN A 275 -0.65 8.27 -32.55
C ASN A 275 -1.52 7.13 -32.01
N ASP A 276 -1.48 6.88 -30.70
CA ASP A 276 -2.25 5.84 -30.00
C ASP A 276 -1.99 4.43 -30.52
N ASP A 277 -0.77 4.16 -31.00
CA ASP A 277 -0.37 2.84 -31.50
C ASP A 277 0.25 1.93 -30.42
N GLY A 278 0.38 2.45 -29.20
CA GLY A 278 0.94 1.77 -28.04
C GLY A 278 2.46 1.69 -28.03
N LYS A 279 3.16 2.36 -28.97
CA LYS A 279 4.63 2.30 -29.10
C LYS A 279 5.21 3.69 -29.23
N ILE A 280 6.04 4.09 -28.27
CA ILE A 280 6.79 5.34 -28.34
C ILE A 280 7.98 5.19 -29.29
N ASN A 281 7.89 5.75 -30.48
CA ASN A 281 8.88 5.58 -31.55
C ASN A 281 9.12 6.88 -32.37
N SER A 282 9.81 6.76 -33.52
CA SER A 282 10.15 7.89 -34.38
C SER A 282 8.93 8.58 -35.01
N SER A 283 7.80 7.88 -35.10
CA SER A 283 6.51 8.42 -35.56
C SER A 283 5.98 9.45 -34.57
N ASP A 284 6.04 9.17 -33.28
CA ASP A 284 5.64 10.09 -32.20
C ASP A 284 6.54 11.30 -32.11
N MET A 285 7.85 11.08 -32.26
CA MET A 285 8.83 12.17 -32.36
C MET A 285 8.55 13.09 -33.57
N THR A 286 7.97 12.55 -34.64
CA THR A 286 7.58 13.37 -35.80
C THR A 286 6.28 14.14 -35.50
N ALA A 287 5.32 13.49 -34.85
CA ALA A 287 4.05 14.10 -34.46
C ALA A 287 4.23 15.24 -33.45
N ILE A 288 5.05 15.06 -32.41
CA ILE A 288 5.34 16.09 -31.40
C ILE A 288 6.04 17.30 -32.03
N LYS A 289 6.96 17.09 -32.97
CA LYS A 289 7.62 18.18 -33.71
C LYS A 289 6.64 18.96 -34.58
N ARG A 290 5.72 18.28 -35.27
CA ARG A 290 4.66 18.95 -36.07
C ARG A 290 3.73 19.78 -35.17
N LYS A 291 3.35 19.25 -34.02
CA LYS A 291 2.53 19.93 -33.01
C LYS A 291 3.23 21.21 -32.50
N ILE A 292 4.50 21.12 -32.13
CA ILE A 292 5.32 22.29 -31.71
C ILE A 292 5.42 23.34 -32.83
N LEU A 293 5.60 22.89 -34.09
CA LEU A 293 5.73 23.77 -35.25
C LEU A 293 4.38 24.29 -35.80
N LYS A 294 3.25 23.93 -35.17
CA LYS A 294 1.88 24.26 -35.59
C LYS A 294 1.58 23.88 -37.04
N MET A 295 2.15 22.78 -37.52
CA MET A 295 1.88 22.25 -38.85
C MET A 295 0.67 21.30 -38.76
N THR A 296 -0.46 21.65 -39.37
CA THR A 296 -1.67 20.81 -39.40
C THR A 296 -1.43 19.50 -40.17
N MET A 297 -2.02 18.40 -39.67
CA MET A 297 -2.04 17.08 -40.33
C MET A 297 -2.94 17.06 -41.56
#